data_AF-A0A7C8V0J1-F1
#
_entry.id   AF-A0A7C8V0J1-F1
#
_cell.length_a   1.000
_cell.length_b   1.000
_cell.length_c   1.000
_cell.angle_alpha   90.00
_cell.angle_beta   90.00
_cell.angle_gamma   90.00
#
_symmetry.space_group_name_H-M   'P 1'
#
loop_
_entity.id
_entity.type
_entity.pdbx_description
1 polymer ?
#
loop_
_entity_poly.entity_id
_entity_poly.type
_entity_poly.pdbx_seq_one_letter_code
_entity_poly.pdbx_strand_id
1 'polypeptide(L)'
;MLAETLNVKSYANANLKFTPKKLSALTSIPTTLKYTYANTAGMVANVAYDLFTASTSGSNTPEYEIMVWVGAYGGAGPISSTGNTIATPTIDGISWKLYKGPNGQMTVFSFVASNAPVTSWSGDLNNFVKYLTSSQGLPSGQYLNTVQTGTEPFVNNAGVTAKFTVTDYSVAVN
;
A
#
# COMPACT_ATOMS: atom_id res chain seq x y z
N MET A 1 -19.68 -18.67 -15.64
CA MET A 1 -19.10 -17.32 -15.63
C MET A 1 -17.61 -17.48 -15.83
N LEU A 2 -17.05 -16.87 -16.88
CA LEU A 2 -15.60 -16.78 -17.04
C LEU A 2 -15.09 -15.91 -15.88
N ALA A 3 -14.12 -16.39 -15.12
CA ALA A 3 -13.48 -15.59 -14.09
C ALA A 3 -12.76 -14.43 -14.80
N GLU A 4 -13.34 -13.23 -14.73
CA GLU A 4 -12.64 -12.03 -15.19
C GLU A 4 -11.32 -11.92 -14.41
N THR A 5 -10.21 -11.78 -15.14
CA THR A 5 -8.91 -11.52 -14.53
C THR A 5 -8.99 -10.16 -13.84
N LEU A 6 -8.88 -10.15 -12.50
CA LEU A 6 -8.88 -8.95 -11.68
C LEU A 6 -7.59 -8.15 -11.90
N ASN A 7 -7.57 -7.30 -12.92
CA ASN A 7 -6.47 -6.36 -13.18
C ASN A 7 -6.80 -4.98 -12.62
N VAL A 8 -5.82 -4.30 -12.01
CA VAL A 8 -5.93 -2.90 -11.63
C VAL A 8 -6.19 -2.04 -12.88
N LYS A 9 -7.09 -1.06 -12.78
CA LYS A 9 -7.45 -0.16 -13.89
C LYS A 9 -6.82 1.22 -13.79
N SER A 10 -6.54 1.69 -12.58
CA SER A 10 -5.87 2.96 -12.30
C SER A 10 -5.31 2.98 -10.89
N TYR A 11 -4.47 3.97 -10.59
CA TYR A 11 -4.09 4.30 -9.22
C TYR A 11 -4.10 5.82 -9.04
N ALA A 12 -5.29 6.39 -8.84
CA ALA A 12 -5.41 7.82 -8.53
C ALA A 12 -4.91 8.04 -7.10
N ASN A 13 -3.86 8.85 -6.94
CA ASN A 13 -3.13 9.00 -5.68
C ASN A 13 -2.65 10.43 -5.41
N ALA A 14 -2.44 10.74 -4.14
CA ALA A 14 -1.65 11.87 -3.69
C ALA A 14 -0.19 11.42 -3.48
N ASN A 15 0.75 12.04 -4.19
CA ASN A 15 2.18 11.72 -4.14
C ASN A 15 2.95 12.80 -3.37
N LEU A 16 3.58 12.43 -2.26
CA LEU A 16 4.41 13.35 -1.48
C LEU A 16 5.65 13.79 -2.30
N LYS A 17 5.97 15.09 -2.26
CA LYS A 17 7.23 15.62 -2.79
C LYS A 17 8.24 15.77 -1.66
N PHE A 18 9.35 15.03 -1.74
CA PHE A 18 10.42 15.04 -0.73
C PHE A 18 11.75 14.65 -1.39
N THR A 19 12.86 14.96 -0.74
CA THR A 19 14.18 14.46 -1.14
C THR A 19 14.30 13.00 -0.70
N PRO A 20 14.66 12.06 -1.61
CA PRO A 20 14.82 10.66 -1.23
C PRO A 20 15.77 10.47 -0.05
N LYS A 21 15.43 9.54 0.84
CA LYS A 21 16.22 9.22 2.05
C LYS A 21 16.50 7.73 2.13
N LYS A 22 17.67 7.36 2.65
CA LYS A 22 17.98 5.96 2.95
C LYS A 22 17.02 5.43 4.01
N LEU A 23 16.58 4.18 3.88
CA LEU A 23 15.70 3.56 4.87
C LEU A 23 16.36 3.54 6.25
N SER A 24 17.67 3.28 6.31
CA SER A 24 18.45 3.33 7.56
C SER A 24 18.55 4.71 8.21
N ALA A 25 18.27 5.79 7.48
CA ALA A 25 18.29 7.16 7.97
C ALA A 25 16.89 7.69 8.36
N LEU A 26 15.82 6.93 8.08
CA LEU A 26 14.46 7.32 8.41
C LEU A 26 14.22 7.23 9.93
N THR A 27 13.81 8.35 10.51
CA THR A 27 13.36 8.40 11.90
C THR A 27 11.87 8.06 12.00
N SER A 28 11.05 8.66 11.14
CA SER A 28 9.60 8.45 11.08
C SER A 28 9.01 8.84 9.71
N ILE A 29 7.87 8.26 9.38
CA ILE A 29 6.99 8.66 8.29
C ILE A 29 5.56 8.78 8.85
N PRO A 30 5.28 9.80 9.68
CA PRO A 30 3.97 9.95 10.30
C PRO A 30 2.92 10.20 9.22
N THR A 31 1.76 9.59 9.37
CA THR A 31 0.63 9.77 8.45
C THR A 31 -0.71 9.77 9.16
N THR A 32 -1.68 10.45 8.56
CA THR A 32 -3.11 10.33 8.88
C THR A 32 -3.86 10.20 7.56
N LEU A 33 -4.86 9.32 7.53
CA LEU A 33 -5.80 9.17 6.43
C LEU A 33 -7.20 8.94 6.98
N LYS A 34 -8.12 9.83 6.61
CA LYS A 34 -9.57 9.64 6.78
C LYS A 34 -10.24 9.71 5.43
N TYR A 35 -11.10 8.74 5.14
CA TYR A 35 -11.77 8.66 3.87
C TYR A 35 -13.15 8.00 3.98
N THR A 36 -13.94 8.17 2.92
CA THR A 36 -15.15 7.39 2.66
C THR A 36 -15.11 6.81 1.25
N TYR A 37 -15.80 5.69 1.05
CA TYR A 37 -15.99 5.09 -0.27
C TYR A 37 -17.47 4.80 -0.47
N ALA A 38 -18.12 5.53 -1.38
CA ALA A 38 -19.53 5.36 -1.68
C ALA A 38 -19.75 4.42 -2.88
N ASN A 39 -20.94 3.79 -2.92
CA ASN A 39 -21.39 2.90 -3.98
C ASN A 39 -20.48 1.66 -4.17
N THR A 40 -20.14 0.99 -3.07
CA THR A 40 -19.17 -0.11 -3.04
C THR A 40 -19.77 -1.49 -3.38
N ALA A 41 -21.09 -1.59 -3.50
CA ALA A 41 -21.76 -2.85 -3.83
C ALA A 41 -21.36 -3.34 -5.23
N GLY A 42 -20.73 -4.52 -5.30
CA GLY A 42 -20.20 -5.10 -6.54
C GLY A 42 -18.90 -4.47 -7.05
N MET A 43 -18.34 -3.51 -6.33
CA MET A 43 -17.03 -2.94 -6.63
C MET A 43 -15.91 -3.81 -6.03
N VAL A 44 -14.81 -3.96 -6.78
CA VAL A 44 -13.55 -4.52 -6.29
C VAL A 44 -12.49 -3.42 -6.33
N ALA A 45 -11.97 -3.02 -5.18
CA ALA A 45 -10.95 -1.97 -5.07
C ALA A 45 -10.14 -2.11 -3.77
N ASN A 46 -8.96 -1.50 -3.71
CA ASN A 46 -8.25 -1.27 -2.45
C ASN A 46 -8.23 0.23 -2.10
N VAL A 47 -7.77 0.54 -0.88
CA VAL A 47 -7.25 1.86 -0.50
C VAL A 47 -5.92 1.63 0.19
N ALA A 48 -4.86 2.19 -0.37
CA ALA A 48 -3.50 1.82 0.00
C ALA A 48 -2.56 3.02 0.05
N TYR A 49 -1.59 2.92 0.95
CA TYR A 49 -0.31 3.59 0.77
C TYR A 49 0.55 2.74 -0.15
N ASP A 50 1.39 3.41 -0.94
CA ASP A 50 2.29 2.77 -1.88
C ASP A 50 3.66 3.46 -1.85
N LEU A 51 4.68 2.71 -1.45
CA LEU A 51 6.04 3.20 -1.24
C LEU A 51 7.00 2.45 -2.14
N PHE A 52 7.86 3.20 -2.84
CA PHE A 52 8.85 2.60 -3.73
C PHE A 52 10.27 2.86 -3.26
N THR A 53 11.09 1.82 -3.30
CA THR A 53 12.51 1.90 -2.95
C THR A 53 13.42 1.41 -4.07
N ALA A 54 14.62 1.98 -4.14
CA ALA A 54 15.68 1.52 -5.04
C ALA A 54 17.05 1.68 -4.39
N SER A 55 18.06 0.99 -4.92
CA SER A 55 19.46 1.17 -4.51
C SER A 55 20.01 2.57 -4.80
N THR A 56 19.38 3.28 -5.74
CA THR A 56 19.77 4.61 -6.20
C THR A 56 18.74 5.67 -5.78
N SER A 57 19.25 6.79 -5.24
CA SER A 57 18.44 7.96 -4.89
C SER A 57 17.83 8.61 -6.14
N GLY A 58 16.52 8.88 -6.11
CA GLY A 58 15.78 9.48 -7.21
C GLY A 58 15.54 8.55 -8.39
N SER A 59 15.70 7.23 -8.21
CA SER A 59 15.45 6.26 -9.28
C SER A 59 13.97 6.22 -9.67
N ASN A 60 13.70 6.24 -10.98
CA ASN A 60 12.38 5.94 -11.54
C ASN A 60 12.16 4.44 -11.79
N THR A 61 13.17 3.62 -11.51
CA THR A 61 13.13 2.17 -11.65
C THR A 61 13.18 1.56 -10.23
N PRO A 62 12.03 1.27 -9.62
CA PRO A 62 11.98 0.66 -8.30
C PRO A 62 12.45 -0.80 -8.29
N GLU A 63 13.02 -1.20 -7.16
CA GLU A 63 13.43 -2.58 -6.87
C GLU A 63 12.46 -3.25 -5.88
N TYR A 64 11.86 -2.45 -5.00
CA TYR A 64 10.86 -2.91 -4.04
C TYR A 64 9.67 -1.96 -4.01
N GLU A 65 8.51 -2.54 -3.79
CA GLU A 65 7.24 -1.87 -3.58
C GLU A 65 6.69 -2.33 -2.22
N ILE A 66 6.26 -1.38 -1.40
CA ILE A 66 5.72 -1.63 -0.07
C ILE A 66 4.35 -0.99 -0.01
N MET A 67 3.32 -1.82 -0.06
CA MET A 67 1.94 -1.37 0.04
C MET A 67 1.38 -1.59 1.43
N VAL A 68 0.62 -0.61 1.94
CA VAL A 68 -0.13 -0.72 3.20
C VAL A 68 -1.60 -0.46 2.91
N TRP A 69 -2.39 -1.53 2.81
CA TRP A 69 -3.79 -1.51 2.43
C TRP A 69 -4.67 -1.33 3.66
N VAL A 70 -5.15 -0.10 3.87
CA VAL A 70 -6.16 0.20 4.88
C VAL A 70 -7.57 -0.16 4.39
N GLY A 71 -7.78 -0.37 3.09
CA GLY A 71 -9.05 -0.78 2.51
C GLY A 71 -8.90 -1.95 1.55
N ALA A 72 -9.79 -2.94 1.66
CA ALA A 72 -9.96 -4.04 0.70
C ALA A 72 -11.46 -4.29 0.51
N TYR A 73 -11.96 -4.04 -0.70
CA TYR A 73 -13.37 -4.10 -1.06
C TYR A 73 -13.61 -5.19 -2.11
N GLY A 74 -14.73 -5.89 -2.00
CA GLY A 74 -15.19 -6.85 -3.02
C GLY A 74 -14.27 -8.05 -3.26
N GLY A 75 -13.35 -8.35 -2.34
CA GLY A 75 -12.38 -9.43 -2.51
C GLY A 75 -11.10 -9.04 -3.25
N ALA A 76 -10.78 -7.74 -3.34
CA ALA A 76 -9.48 -7.28 -3.84
C ALA A 76 -8.34 -7.99 -3.09
N GLY A 77 -7.41 -8.58 -3.85
CA GLY A 77 -6.27 -9.33 -3.32
C GLY A 77 -4.93 -8.69 -3.71
N PRO A 78 -3.93 -8.67 -2.81
CA PRO A 78 -2.61 -8.16 -3.14
C PRO A 78 -1.80 -9.15 -4.00
N ILE A 79 -0.69 -8.67 -4.56
CA ILE A 79 0.31 -9.52 -5.22
C ILE A 79 0.87 -10.53 -4.20
N SER A 80 0.83 -11.82 -4.54
CA SER A 80 1.36 -12.89 -3.70
C SER A 80 1.81 -14.06 -4.57
N SER A 81 3.01 -14.58 -4.30
CA SER A 81 3.51 -15.79 -4.97
C SER A 81 2.73 -17.05 -4.61
N THR A 82 2.11 -17.09 -3.42
CA THR A 82 1.47 -18.30 -2.88
C THR A 82 -0.03 -18.15 -2.67
N GLY A 83 -0.57 -16.94 -2.84
CA GLY A 83 -1.94 -16.59 -2.44
C GLY A 83 -2.17 -16.56 -0.91
N ASN A 84 -1.17 -16.93 -0.10
CA ASN A 84 -1.26 -17.01 1.35
C ASN A 84 -0.42 -15.90 2.01
N THR A 85 -0.76 -15.58 3.26
CA THR A 85 0.04 -14.67 4.08
C THR A 85 1.38 -15.31 4.44
N ILE A 86 2.47 -14.56 4.36
CA ILE A 86 3.78 -14.98 4.85
C ILE A 86 3.99 -14.65 6.33
N ALA A 87 3.24 -13.69 6.87
CA ALA A 87 3.25 -13.31 8.28
C ALA A 87 1.97 -12.54 8.66
N THR A 88 1.75 -12.35 9.96
CA THR A 88 0.62 -11.56 10.48
C THR A 88 1.05 -10.58 11.58
N PRO A 89 1.96 -9.61 11.30
CA PRO A 89 2.47 -8.71 12.33
C PRO A 89 1.41 -7.75 12.86
N THR A 90 1.63 -7.28 14.09
CA THR A 90 0.87 -6.15 14.67
C THR A 90 1.73 -4.90 14.60
N ILE A 91 1.26 -3.88 13.89
CA ILE A 91 1.96 -2.60 13.66
C ILE A 91 0.95 -1.48 13.88
N ASP A 92 1.32 -0.48 14.68
CA ASP A 92 0.48 0.68 15.03
C ASP A 92 -0.93 0.29 15.54
N GLY A 93 -1.00 -0.77 16.35
CA GLY A 93 -2.25 -1.25 16.94
C GLY A 93 -3.17 -2.03 16.00
N ILE A 94 -2.77 -2.28 14.76
CA ILE A 94 -3.53 -3.07 13.78
C ILE A 94 -2.77 -4.37 13.48
N SER A 95 -3.50 -5.48 13.38
CA SER A 95 -2.97 -6.72 12.81
C SER A 95 -3.03 -6.66 11.29
N TRP A 96 -1.91 -6.98 10.64
CA TRP A 96 -1.75 -6.91 9.18
C TRP A 96 -1.44 -8.28 8.61
N LYS A 97 -2.16 -8.67 7.56
CA LYS A 97 -1.84 -9.83 6.73
C LYS A 97 -0.75 -9.42 5.73
N LEU A 98 0.46 -9.95 5.89
CA LEU A 98 1.57 -9.66 4.99
C LEU A 98 1.63 -10.66 3.85
N TYR A 99 1.69 -10.16 2.63
CA TYR A 99 1.88 -10.90 1.40
C TYR A 99 3.19 -10.47 0.71
N LYS A 100 3.73 -11.36 -0.14
CA LYS A 100 4.93 -11.09 -0.93
C LYS A 100 4.81 -11.76 -2.29
N GLY A 101 5.16 -11.03 -3.35
CA GLY A 101 5.28 -11.60 -4.68
C GLY A 101 6.02 -10.69 -5.66
N PRO A 102 6.37 -11.20 -6.85
CA PRO A 102 7.04 -10.42 -7.88
C PRO A 102 6.05 -9.58 -8.69
N ASN A 103 6.49 -8.40 -9.15
CA ASN A 103 5.82 -7.60 -10.17
C ASN A 103 6.87 -7.01 -11.12
N GLY A 104 7.06 -7.64 -12.28
CA GLY A 104 8.21 -7.36 -13.13
C GLY A 104 9.52 -7.60 -12.38
N GLN A 105 10.38 -6.58 -12.31
CA GLN A 105 11.64 -6.64 -11.54
C GLN A 105 11.47 -6.40 -10.03
N MET A 106 10.30 -5.92 -9.60
CA MET A 106 10.08 -5.53 -8.20
C MET A 106 9.76 -6.75 -7.34
N THR A 107 10.23 -6.71 -6.10
CA THR A 107 9.60 -7.48 -5.02
C THR A 107 8.55 -6.62 -4.33
N VAL A 108 7.29 -7.06 -4.37
CA VAL A 108 6.17 -6.36 -3.74
C VAL A 108 5.88 -6.99 -2.39
N PHE A 109 5.82 -6.16 -1.35
CA PHE A 109 5.30 -6.50 -0.04
C PHE A 109 3.98 -5.76 0.18
N SER A 110 2.92 -6.48 0.54
CA SER A 110 1.61 -5.85 0.79
C SER A 110 1.10 -6.24 2.18
N PHE A 111 0.93 -5.24 3.03
CA PHE A 111 0.28 -5.38 4.33
C PHE A 111 -1.20 -5.05 4.17
N VAL A 112 -2.08 -6.03 4.37
CA VAL A 112 -3.54 -5.81 4.33
C VAL A 112 -4.09 -5.81 5.74
N ALA A 113 -4.76 -4.73 6.16
CA ALA A 113 -5.35 -4.66 7.50
C ALA A 113 -6.34 -5.82 7.68
N SER A 114 -6.17 -6.60 8.75
CA SER A 114 -7.02 -7.78 9.02
C SER A 114 -8.49 -7.42 9.25
N ASN A 115 -8.74 -6.18 9.70
CA ASN A 115 -10.07 -5.59 9.91
C ASN A 115 -10.44 -4.56 8.83
N ALA A 116 -9.83 -4.62 7.64
CA ALA A 116 -10.18 -3.72 6.55
C ALA A 116 -11.69 -3.79 6.21
N PRO A 117 -12.32 -2.66 5.84
CA PRO A 117 -11.71 -1.34 5.69
C PRO A 117 -11.53 -0.57 7.02
N VAL A 118 -10.37 0.05 7.18
CA VAL A 118 -10.05 1.03 8.22
C VAL A 118 -10.14 2.42 7.60
N THR A 119 -11.26 3.11 7.81
CA THR A 119 -11.58 4.38 7.14
C THR A 119 -11.01 5.62 7.82
N SER A 120 -10.45 5.48 9.02
CA SER A 120 -9.72 6.50 9.76
C SER A 120 -8.53 5.86 10.44
N TRP A 121 -7.32 6.20 9.99
CA TRP A 121 -6.08 5.65 10.53
C TRP A 121 -5.01 6.74 10.67
N SER A 122 -4.24 6.66 11.75
CA SER A 122 -3.03 7.44 11.96
C SER A 122 -1.95 6.50 12.46
N GLY A 123 -0.72 6.66 11.98
CA GLY A 123 0.39 5.78 12.31
C GLY A 123 1.71 6.28 11.73
N ASP A 124 2.70 5.40 11.70
CA ASP A 124 4.02 5.68 11.14
C ASP A 124 4.39 4.61 10.10
N LEU A 125 4.41 5.00 8.82
CA LEU A 125 4.75 4.09 7.72
C LEU A 125 6.17 3.52 7.84
N ASN A 126 7.07 4.19 8.57
CA ASN A 126 8.42 3.69 8.85
C ASN A 126 8.40 2.40 9.71
N ASN A 127 7.33 2.14 10.47
CA ASN A 127 7.23 0.90 11.25
C ASN A 127 7.08 -0.34 10.34
N PHE A 128 6.42 -0.20 9.19
CA PHE A 128 6.35 -1.25 8.17
C PHE A 128 7.70 -1.47 7.50
N VAL A 129 8.40 -0.38 7.15
CA VAL A 129 9.77 -0.44 6.61
C VAL A 129 10.72 -1.14 7.60
N LYS A 130 10.69 -0.76 8.88
CA LYS A 130 11.49 -1.39 9.94
C LYS A 130 11.18 -2.88 10.09
N TYR A 131 9.90 -3.27 10.04
CA TYR A 131 9.52 -4.69 10.05
C TYR A 131 10.12 -5.46 8.86
N LEU A 132 10.04 -4.91 7.65
CA LEU A 132 10.56 -5.56 6.45
C LEU A 132 12.09 -5.67 6.46
N THR A 133 12.78 -4.61 6.90
CA THR A 133 14.24 -4.58 6.97
C THR A 133 14.80 -5.50 8.05
N SER A 134 14.05 -5.73 9.14
CA SER A 134 14.48 -6.64 10.21
C SER A 134 14.16 -8.11 9.94
N SER A 135 13.09 -8.41 9.20
CA SER A 135 12.55 -9.79 9.15
C SER A 135 12.20 -10.33 7.77
N GLN A 136 12.14 -9.51 6.72
CA GLN A 136 11.63 -9.93 5.39
C GLN A 136 12.63 -9.72 4.24
N GLY A 137 13.85 -9.29 4.56
CA GLY A 137 14.95 -9.17 3.60
C GLY A 137 14.92 -7.91 2.73
N LEU A 138 14.15 -6.87 3.11
CA LEU A 138 14.28 -5.55 2.48
C LEU A 138 15.63 -4.93 2.89
N PRO A 139 16.54 -4.56 1.95
CA PRO A 139 17.83 -4.01 2.34
C PRO A 139 17.69 -2.60 2.92
N SER A 140 18.17 -2.38 4.15
CA SER A 140 18.11 -1.06 4.82
C SER A 140 18.92 0.04 4.13
N GLY A 141 19.83 -0.33 3.21
CA GLY A 141 20.60 0.60 2.38
C GLY A 141 19.83 1.19 1.19
N GLN A 142 18.61 0.71 0.91
CA GLN A 142 17.74 1.27 -0.13
C GLN A 142 17.38 2.73 0.18
N TYR A 143 17.03 3.49 -0.87
CA TYR A 143 16.43 4.81 -0.77
C TYR A 143 14.92 4.70 -0.92
N LEU A 144 14.17 5.32 -0.02
CA LEU A 144 12.76 5.62 -0.22
C LEU A 144 12.65 6.78 -1.21
N ASN A 145 12.06 6.51 -2.37
CA ASN A 145 11.94 7.47 -3.47
C ASN A 145 10.53 8.03 -3.62
N THR A 146 9.52 7.25 -3.22
CA THR A 146 8.11 7.59 -3.44
C THR A 146 7.29 7.22 -2.22
N VAL A 147 6.34 8.09 -1.86
CA VAL A 147 5.29 7.79 -0.88
C VAL A 147 3.98 8.32 -1.45
N GLN A 148 3.08 7.40 -1.78
CA GLN A 148 1.79 7.67 -2.39
C GLN A 148 0.66 7.14 -1.52
N THR A 149 -0.53 7.71 -1.68
CA THR A 149 -1.75 7.20 -1.07
C THR A 149 -2.92 7.37 -2.01
N GLY A 150 -3.67 6.30 -2.25
CA GLY A 150 -4.73 6.29 -3.26
C GLY A 150 -5.61 5.05 -3.22
N THR A 151 -6.26 4.77 -4.36
CA THR A 151 -7.13 3.61 -4.55
C THR A 151 -6.87 2.95 -5.89
N GLU A 152 -6.80 1.63 -5.90
CA GLU A 152 -6.73 0.80 -7.11
C GLU A 152 -8.09 0.12 -7.35
N PRO A 153 -8.91 0.61 -8.30
CA PRO A 153 -10.12 -0.10 -8.73
C PRO A 153 -9.78 -1.22 -9.71
N PHE A 154 -10.43 -2.37 -9.54
CA PHE A 154 -10.32 -3.54 -10.42
C PHE A 154 -11.61 -3.72 -11.24
N VAL A 155 -12.75 -3.67 -10.57
CA VAL A 155 -14.08 -3.94 -11.13
C VAL A 155 -15.07 -2.95 -10.54
N ASN A 156 -16.02 -2.52 -11.37
CA ASN A 156 -17.18 -1.75 -10.93
C ASN A 156 -18.38 -2.11 -11.80
N ASN A 157 -19.58 -2.02 -11.24
CA ASN A 157 -20.82 -2.29 -11.96
C ASN A 157 -21.07 -1.23 -13.04
N ALA A 158 -21.54 -1.67 -14.21
CA ALA A 158 -21.94 -0.77 -15.28
C ALA A 158 -23.01 0.22 -14.78
N GLY A 159 -22.84 1.50 -15.09
CA GLY A 159 -23.76 2.57 -14.68
C GLY A 159 -23.65 3.02 -13.23
N VAL A 160 -22.75 2.44 -12.43
CA VAL A 160 -22.48 2.87 -11.05
C VAL A 160 -21.23 3.73 -11.01
N THR A 161 -21.26 4.88 -10.32
CA THR A 161 -20.07 5.66 -10.03
C THR A 161 -19.64 5.42 -8.59
N ALA A 162 -18.61 4.59 -8.39
CA ALA A 162 -17.95 4.51 -7.10
C ALA A 162 -17.20 5.82 -6.81
N LYS A 163 -17.26 6.30 -5.57
CA LYS A 163 -16.66 7.59 -5.18
C LYS A 163 -15.79 7.43 -3.94
N PHE A 164 -14.48 7.49 -4.13
CA PHE A 164 -13.50 7.61 -3.06
C PHE A 164 -13.33 9.08 -2.68
N THR A 165 -13.60 9.42 -1.42
CA THR A 165 -13.46 10.80 -0.90
C THR A 165 -12.51 10.79 0.28
N VAL A 166 -11.37 11.46 0.14
CA VAL A 166 -10.41 11.69 1.23
C VAL A 166 -10.81 12.98 1.93
N THR A 167 -11.12 12.90 3.22
CA THR A 167 -11.52 14.06 4.04
C THR A 167 -10.37 14.64 4.84
N ASP A 168 -9.34 13.84 5.12
CA ASP A 168 -8.14 14.25 5.83
C ASP A 168 -6.98 13.34 5.37
N TYR A 169 -5.89 13.94 4.92
CA TYR A 169 -4.67 13.22 4.56
C TYR A 169 -3.43 14.06 4.87
N SER A 170 -2.49 13.46 5.58
CA SER A 170 -1.16 14.03 5.78
C SER A 170 -0.11 12.92 5.78
N VAL A 171 1.08 13.25 5.30
CA VAL A 171 2.27 12.40 5.40
C VAL A 171 3.53 13.27 5.36
N ALA A 172 4.56 12.86 6.09
CA ALA A 172 5.88 13.50 6.06
C ALA A 172 6.99 12.43 6.10
N VAL A 173 8.19 12.74 5.60
CA VAL A 173 9.35 11.84 5.62
C VAL A 173 10.49 12.48 6.40
N ASN A 174 10.74 11.97 7.62
CA ASN A 174 11.67 12.54 8.59
C ASN A 174 12.96 11.74 8.72
#